data_AF-A0A8H6S2K0-F1
#
_entry.id   AF-A0A8H6S2K0-F1
#
_cell.length_a   1.000
_cell.length_b   1.000
_cell.length_c   1.000
_cell.angle_alpha   90.00
_cell.angle_beta   90.00
_cell.angle_gamma   90.00
#
_symmetry.space_group_name_H-M   'P 1'
#
loop_
_entity.id
_entity.type
_entity.pdbx_description
1 polymer ?
#
loop_
_entity_poly.entity_id
_entity_poly.type
_entity_poly.pdbx_seq_one_letter_code
_entity_poly.pdbx_strand_id
1 'polypeptide(L)'
;MATTTTAAATLLTKRIRFLSAPKFAVVGASNDSKKFGFKDLKWLLDHKKDVVPINLKPGKIQGIECYQSLSQLPDPKHTAVVIVVPPKSTLDVLKQAKSLGMFAYWLQPGSEDSDVVKYIQSDADLDAQSLYDDPLHKVAPEVTTQAAEGSTSSKLHILTGPTCSGIVMQGSAALDAAAEQTKKVAASTTSKIASAATTVAEKLSTAAEKVSAAVEEATSPLSPAPAVNNVVAGVKRPRPSPSPEPQPAKSVKLAPDNTA
;
A
#
# COMPACT_ATOMS: atom_id res chain seq x y z
N MET A 1 1.61 -5.50 26.44
CA MET A 1 0.43 -6.13 25.81
C MET A 1 -0.37 -5.16 24.94
N ALA A 2 -0.55 -3.88 25.30
CA ALA A 2 -1.30 -2.91 24.48
C ALA A 2 -0.61 -2.51 23.15
N THR A 3 0.72 -2.56 23.07
CA THR A 3 1.49 -2.09 21.90
C THR A 3 1.37 -3.00 20.68
N THR A 4 1.24 -4.32 20.87
CA THR A 4 1.17 -5.30 19.77
C THR A 4 -0.16 -5.20 19.01
N THR A 5 -1.27 -4.94 19.72
CA THR A 5 -2.60 -4.81 19.11
C THR A 5 -2.69 -3.60 18.18
N THR A 6 -2.11 -2.46 18.58
CA THR A 6 -2.10 -1.25 17.76
C THR A 6 -1.24 -1.41 16.51
N ALA A 7 -0.06 -2.02 16.62
CA ALA A 7 0.81 -2.23 15.46
C ALA A 7 0.17 -3.16 14.41
N ALA A 8 -0.47 -4.25 14.84
CA ALA A 8 -1.18 -5.16 13.94
C ALA A 8 -2.40 -4.49 13.26
N ALA A 9 -3.16 -3.68 14.01
CA ALA A 9 -4.28 -2.93 13.45
C ALA A 9 -3.84 -1.87 12.42
N THR A 10 -2.75 -1.17 12.69
CA THR A 10 -2.13 -0.21 11.75
C THR A 10 -1.66 -0.93 10.49
N LEU A 11 -0.97 -2.07 10.62
CA LEU A 11 -0.50 -2.85 9.48
C LEU A 11 -1.67 -3.32 8.61
N LEU A 12 -2.73 -3.85 9.22
CA LEU A 12 -3.93 -4.29 8.52
C LEU A 12 -4.60 -3.12 7.77
N THR A 13 -4.68 -1.95 8.39
CA THR A 13 -5.24 -0.74 7.76
C THR A 13 -4.44 -0.35 6.53
N LYS A 14 -3.10 -0.39 6.62
CA LYS A 14 -2.19 -0.11 5.49
C LYS A 14 -2.35 -1.15 4.36
N ARG A 15 -2.48 -2.44 4.68
CA ARG A 15 -2.78 -3.51 3.70
C ARG A 15 -4.09 -3.28 2.97
N ILE A 16 -5.17 -3.00 3.71
CA ILE A 16 -6.49 -2.75 3.14
C ILE A 16 -6.45 -1.54 2.21
N ARG A 17 -5.82 -0.44 2.66
CA ARG A 17 -5.63 0.77 1.84
C ARG A 17 -4.97 0.43 0.50
N PHE A 18 -3.85 -0.29 0.54
CA PHE A 18 -3.11 -0.67 -0.66
C PHE A 18 -3.93 -1.57 -1.60
N LEU A 19 -4.53 -2.64 -1.08
CA LEU A 19 -5.24 -3.63 -1.88
C LEU A 19 -6.59 -3.13 -2.42
N SER A 20 -7.14 -2.05 -1.83
CA SER A 20 -8.36 -1.38 -2.29
C SER A 20 -8.18 -0.51 -3.54
N ALA A 21 -6.93 -0.26 -3.95
CA ALA A 21 -6.65 0.55 -5.13
C ALA A 21 -7.23 -0.08 -6.40
N PRO A 22 -7.80 0.72 -7.32
CA PRO A 22 -8.30 0.21 -8.59
C PRO A 22 -7.16 -0.15 -9.56
N LYS A 23 -6.02 0.53 -9.46
CA LYS A 23 -4.85 0.35 -10.34
C LYS A 23 -3.59 0.12 -9.53
N PHE A 24 -2.63 -0.57 -10.13
CA PHE A 24 -1.35 -0.90 -9.53
C PHE A 24 -0.20 -0.59 -10.48
N ALA A 25 0.95 -0.20 -9.92
CA ALA A 25 2.20 -0.05 -10.64
C ALA A 25 3.31 -0.83 -9.93
N VAL A 26 4.13 -1.55 -10.69
CA VAL A 26 5.30 -2.25 -10.13
C VAL A 26 6.57 -1.54 -10.59
N VAL A 27 7.21 -0.79 -9.69
CA VAL A 27 8.45 -0.07 -9.94
C VAL A 27 9.65 -0.95 -9.72
N GLY A 28 10.40 -1.20 -10.80
CA GLY A 28 11.44 -2.22 -10.86
C GLY A 28 10.93 -3.57 -11.37
N ALA A 29 9.83 -3.56 -12.12
CA ALA A 29 9.32 -4.73 -12.83
C ALA A 29 10.41 -5.36 -13.72
N SER A 30 10.38 -6.69 -13.89
CA SER A 30 11.37 -7.41 -14.69
C SER A 30 10.78 -8.65 -15.37
N ASN A 31 11.36 -9.07 -16.49
CA ASN A 31 11.08 -10.35 -17.13
C ASN A 31 11.88 -11.52 -16.52
N ASP A 32 12.83 -11.23 -15.62
CA ASP A 32 13.61 -12.25 -14.94
C ASP A 32 12.80 -12.87 -13.78
N SER A 33 12.40 -14.13 -13.95
CA SER A 33 11.60 -14.90 -12.99
C SER A 33 12.20 -15.01 -11.59
N LYS A 34 13.51 -14.80 -11.45
CA LYS A 34 14.19 -14.85 -10.15
C LYS A 34 13.94 -13.59 -9.33
N LYS A 35 13.61 -12.46 -9.95
CA LYS A 35 13.47 -11.15 -9.30
C LYS A 35 12.09 -10.95 -8.68
N PHE A 36 12.04 -10.18 -7.59
CA PHE A 36 10.78 -9.83 -6.92
C PHE A 36 9.81 -9.09 -7.86
N GLY A 37 10.30 -8.12 -8.64
CA GLY A 37 9.47 -7.40 -9.61
C GLY A 37 8.80 -8.27 -10.66
N PHE A 38 9.34 -9.44 -10.99
CA PHE A 38 8.62 -10.42 -11.82
C PHE A 38 7.51 -11.10 -11.02
N LYS A 39 7.82 -11.58 -9.81
CA LYS A 39 6.91 -12.36 -8.97
C LYS A 39 5.69 -11.54 -8.56
N ASP A 40 5.89 -10.29 -8.14
CA ASP A 40 4.81 -9.40 -7.72
C ASP A 40 3.93 -8.98 -8.90
N LEU A 41 4.55 -8.66 -10.04
CA LEU A 41 3.81 -8.35 -11.27
C LEU A 41 2.98 -9.55 -11.72
N LYS A 42 3.58 -10.73 -11.78
CA LYS A 42 2.88 -11.97 -12.14
C LYS A 42 1.74 -12.26 -11.17
N TRP A 43 1.95 -12.09 -9.87
CA TRP A 43 0.91 -12.28 -8.87
C TRP A 43 -0.28 -11.33 -9.10
N LEU A 44 -0.02 -10.04 -9.32
CA LEU A 44 -1.08 -9.06 -9.61
C LEU A 44 -1.87 -9.41 -10.88
N LEU A 45 -1.17 -9.87 -11.92
CA LEU A 45 -1.80 -10.31 -13.18
C LEU A 45 -2.64 -11.57 -13.01
N ASP A 46 -2.12 -12.58 -12.31
CA ASP A 46 -2.84 -13.83 -12.02
C ASP A 46 -4.13 -13.56 -11.21
N HIS A 47 -4.13 -12.50 -10.39
CA HIS A 47 -5.28 -12.04 -9.60
C HIS A 47 -6.14 -10.99 -10.33
N LYS A 48 -5.96 -10.83 -11.64
CA LYS A 48 -6.76 -9.95 -12.50
C LYS A 48 -6.77 -8.48 -12.04
N LYS A 49 -5.70 -8.03 -11.41
CA LYS A 49 -5.53 -6.61 -11.05
C LYS A 49 -5.11 -5.82 -12.28
N ASP A 50 -5.60 -4.59 -12.39
CA ASP A 50 -5.12 -3.63 -13.40
C ASP A 50 -3.74 -3.15 -12.97
N VAL A 51 -2.69 -3.73 -13.56
CA VAL A 51 -1.31 -3.48 -13.19
C VAL A 51 -0.46 -3.12 -14.40
N VAL A 52 0.38 -2.09 -14.24
CA VAL A 52 1.36 -1.67 -15.25
C VAL A 52 2.79 -1.79 -14.73
N PRO A 53 3.71 -2.33 -15.54
CA PRO A 53 5.12 -2.39 -15.16
C PRO A 53 5.79 -1.03 -15.36
N ILE A 54 6.66 -0.65 -14.41
CA ILE A 54 7.53 0.52 -14.50
C ILE A 54 9.00 0.08 -14.48
N ASN A 55 9.75 0.43 -15.52
CA ASN A 55 11.17 0.15 -15.67
C ASN A 55 11.81 1.20 -16.58
N LEU A 56 13.03 1.64 -16.22
CA LEU A 56 13.80 2.58 -17.05
C LEU A 56 14.07 2.04 -18.47
N LYS A 57 14.17 0.72 -18.62
CA LYS A 57 14.36 0.07 -19.91
C LYS A 57 13.03 -0.02 -20.66
N PRO A 58 12.93 0.55 -21.88
CA PRO A 58 11.72 0.45 -22.67
C PRO A 58 11.45 -1.00 -23.11
N GLY A 59 10.19 -1.31 -23.42
CA GLY A 59 9.77 -2.60 -23.97
C GLY A 59 8.56 -3.17 -23.23
N LYS A 60 8.39 -4.50 -23.35
CA LYS A 60 7.30 -5.22 -22.71
C LYS A 60 7.79 -6.07 -21.54
N ILE A 61 7.05 -6.05 -20.45
CA ILE A 61 7.27 -6.94 -19.31
C ILE A 61 5.99 -7.75 -19.10
N GLN A 62 6.11 -9.08 -19.11
CA GLN A 62 4.96 -10.00 -19.10
C GLN A 62 3.92 -9.69 -20.21
N GLY A 63 4.39 -9.22 -21.37
CA GLY A 63 3.54 -8.87 -22.51
C GLY A 63 2.85 -7.51 -22.42
N ILE A 64 3.04 -6.76 -21.32
CA ILE A 64 2.43 -5.46 -21.07
C ILE A 64 3.44 -4.35 -21.37
N GLU A 65 2.96 -3.27 -21.99
CA GLU A 65 3.78 -2.08 -22.24
C GLU A 65 4.31 -1.51 -20.93
N CYS A 66 5.62 -1.25 -20.91
CA CYS A 66 6.30 -0.73 -19.73
C CYS A 66 6.47 0.78 -19.83
N TYR A 67 6.05 1.48 -18.78
CA TYR A 67 6.36 2.91 -18.63
C TYR A 67 7.73 3.10 -18.00
N GLN A 68 8.34 4.25 -18.28
CA GLN A 68 9.67 4.58 -17.76
C GLN A 68 9.63 5.34 -16.43
N SER A 69 8.49 5.97 -16.11
CA SER A 69 8.31 6.72 -14.88
C SER A 69 6.85 6.76 -14.45
N LEU A 70 6.62 7.04 -13.16
CA LEU A 70 5.27 7.18 -12.62
C LEU A 70 4.49 8.36 -13.25
N SER A 71 5.20 9.39 -13.70
CA SER A 71 4.58 10.55 -14.36
C SER A 71 3.98 10.25 -15.73
N GLN A 72 4.33 9.12 -16.36
CA GLN A 72 3.74 8.68 -17.62
C GLN A 72 2.42 7.93 -17.44
N LEU A 73 2.05 7.62 -16.19
CA LEU A 73 0.80 6.93 -15.90
C LEU A 73 -0.40 7.82 -16.24
N PRO A 74 -1.46 7.25 -16.85
CA PRO A 74 -2.66 8.01 -17.21
C PRO A 74 -3.46 8.46 -15.97
N ASP A 75 -3.31 7.77 -14.84
CA ASP A 75 -4.12 7.99 -13.64
C ASP A 75 -3.33 7.67 -12.35
N PRO A 76 -2.27 8.46 -12.04
CA PRO A 76 -1.40 8.17 -10.91
C PRO A 76 -2.13 8.26 -9.57
N LYS A 77 -3.10 9.18 -9.43
CA LYS A 77 -3.84 9.41 -8.17
C LYS A 77 -4.66 8.21 -7.70
N HIS A 78 -5.07 7.32 -8.61
CA HIS A 78 -5.79 6.10 -8.28
C HIS A 78 -4.93 4.83 -8.40
N THR A 79 -3.61 4.99 -8.49
CA THR A 79 -2.67 3.87 -8.63
C THR A 79 -1.88 3.64 -7.34
N ALA A 80 -1.88 2.41 -6.82
CA ALA A 80 -1.00 1.98 -5.73
C ALA A 80 0.34 1.46 -6.28
N VAL A 81 1.44 1.66 -5.56
CA VAL A 81 2.79 1.38 -6.08
C VAL A 81 3.51 0.31 -5.28
N VAL A 82 3.92 -0.77 -5.93
CA VAL A 82 4.89 -1.73 -5.41
C VAL A 82 6.29 -1.26 -5.79
N ILE A 83 7.18 -1.10 -4.82
CA ILE A 83 8.55 -0.64 -5.01
C ILE A 83 9.50 -1.80 -4.72
N VAL A 84 10.26 -2.22 -5.73
CA VAL A 84 11.28 -3.30 -5.65
C VAL A 84 12.68 -2.83 -6.09
N VAL A 85 12.91 -1.52 -6.12
CA VAL A 85 14.19 -0.92 -6.54
C VAL A 85 15.11 -0.67 -5.35
N PRO A 86 16.43 -0.51 -5.56
CA PRO A 86 17.36 -0.23 -4.47
C PRO A 86 17.01 1.08 -3.73
N PRO A 87 17.42 1.24 -2.46
CA PRO A 87 17.02 2.37 -1.60
C PRO A 87 17.24 3.76 -2.19
N LYS A 88 18.38 3.96 -2.87
CA LYS A 88 18.66 5.23 -3.57
C LYS A 88 17.56 5.60 -4.56
N SER A 89 17.10 4.62 -5.36
CA SER A 89 16.02 4.82 -6.33
C SER A 89 14.65 4.89 -5.65
N THR A 90 14.44 4.15 -4.55
CA THR A 90 13.19 4.20 -3.78
C THR A 90 12.90 5.62 -3.28
N LEU A 91 13.91 6.34 -2.80
CA LEU A 91 13.72 7.72 -2.33
C LEU A 91 13.21 8.65 -3.45
N ASP A 92 13.76 8.51 -4.66
CA ASP A 92 13.34 9.29 -5.83
C ASP A 92 11.91 8.91 -6.27
N VAL A 93 11.60 7.61 -6.24
CA VAL A 93 10.27 7.09 -6.55
C VAL A 93 9.24 7.63 -5.56
N LEU A 94 9.52 7.62 -4.26
CA LEU A 94 8.60 8.15 -3.23
C LEU A 94 8.36 9.65 -3.40
N LYS A 95 9.40 10.43 -3.68
CA LYS A 95 9.28 11.87 -3.97
C LYS A 95 8.39 12.13 -5.19
N GLN A 96 8.60 11.36 -6.26
CA GLN A 96 7.78 11.47 -7.48
C GLN A 96 6.35 11.04 -7.22
N ALA A 97 6.13 9.92 -6.55
CA ALA A 97 4.80 9.40 -6.29
C ALA A 97 3.98 10.35 -5.40
N LYS A 98 4.63 10.92 -4.38
CA LYS A 98 4.06 11.97 -3.53
C LYS A 98 3.66 13.21 -4.34
N SER A 99 4.52 13.70 -5.24
CA SER A 99 4.21 14.88 -6.05
C SER A 99 3.07 14.64 -7.04
N LEU A 100 2.84 13.38 -7.44
CA LEU A 100 1.72 12.97 -8.28
C LEU A 100 0.42 12.71 -7.49
N GLY A 101 0.46 12.80 -6.16
CA GLY A 101 -0.70 12.58 -5.29
C GLY A 101 -1.13 11.12 -5.18
N MET A 102 -0.18 10.18 -5.31
CA MET A 102 -0.42 8.76 -5.08
C MET A 102 -0.66 8.51 -3.59
N PHE A 103 -1.37 7.44 -3.24
CA PHE A 103 -1.95 7.27 -1.90
C PHE A 103 -1.59 5.98 -1.17
N ALA A 104 -0.80 5.08 -1.80
CA ALA A 104 -0.43 3.80 -1.20
C ALA A 104 0.87 3.25 -1.80
N TYR A 105 1.80 2.88 -0.93
CA TYR A 105 3.15 2.40 -1.29
C TYR A 105 3.45 1.09 -0.56
N TRP A 106 3.86 0.06 -1.30
CA TRP A 106 4.37 -1.18 -0.74
C TRP A 106 5.87 -1.26 -0.99
N LEU A 107 6.66 -1.13 0.07
CA LEU A 107 8.11 -1.26 0.00
C LEU A 107 8.48 -2.71 0.25
N GLN A 108 9.07 -3.35 -0.75
CA GLN A 108 9.53 -4.72 -0.63
C GLN A 108 10.83 -4.78 0.17
N PRO A 109 11.05 -5.82 0.99
CA PRO A 109 12.21 -5.89 1.87
C PRO A 109 13.52 -5.63 1.12
N GLY A 110 14.31 -4.68 1.62
CA GLY A 110 15.57 -4.25 1.02
C GLY A 110 15.44 -3.16 -0.05
N SER A 111 14.24 -2.64 -0.27
CA SER A 111 14.03 -1.41 -1.06
C SER A 111 14.17 -0.15 -0.21
N GLU A 112 14.33 -0.32 1.10
CA GLU A 112 14.48 0.72 2.10
C GLU A 112 15.86 0.71 2.76
N ASP A 113 16.30 1.88 3.19
CA ASP A 113 17.42 2.09 4.09
C ASP A 113 17.03 3.12 5.16
N SER A 114 17.99 3.52 5.99
CA SER A 114 17.72 4.50 7.05
C SER A 114 17.23 5.85 6.53
N ASP A 115 17.59 6.24 5.29
CA ASP A 115 17.22 7.53 4.73
C ASP A 115 15.81 7.48 4.14
N VAL A 116 15.45 6.37 3.49
CA VAL A 116 14.07 6.09 3.06
C VAL A 116 13.11 6.10 4.25
N VAL A 117 13.48 5.40 5.33
CA VAL A 117 12.64 5.31 6.54
C VAL A 117 12.47 6.70 7.20
N LYS A 118 13.56 7.47 7.35
CA LYS A 118 13.48 8.84 7.88
C LYS A 118 12.62 9.75 7.01
N TYR A 119 12.74 9.63 5.69
CA TYR A 119 11.92 10.43 4.76
C TYR A 119 10.44 10.12 4.93
N ILE A 120 10.07 8.84 5.02
CA ILE A 120 8.69 8.41 5.25
C ILE A 120 8.19 8.90 6.62
N GLN A 121 8.97 8.70 7.69
CA GLN A 121 8.57 9.09 9.05
C GLN A 121 8.53 10.62 9.28
N SER A 122 9.21 11.40 8.43
CA SER A 122 9.16 12.87 8.50
C SER A 122 7.82 13.45 8.04
N ASP A 123 6.95 12.64 7.44
CA ASP A 123 5.65 13.04 6.92
C ASP A 123 4.58 12.02 7.33
N ALA A 124 3.63 12.46 8.16
CA ALA A 124 2.60 11.60 8.72
C ALA A 124 1.68 10.96 7.66
N ASP A 125 1.38 11.69 6.58
CA ASP A 125 0.57 11.16 5.49
C ASP A 125 1.34 10.10 4.71
N LEU A 126 2.61 10.37 4.42
CA LEU A 126 3.48 9.42 3.73
C LEU A 126 3.69 8.14 4.57
N ASP A 127 3.89 8.26 5.88
CA ASP A 127 3.97 7.11 6.78
C ASP A 127 2.68 6.29 6.77
N ALA A 128 1.52 6.95 6.90
CA ALA A 128 0.22 6.27 6.87
C ALA A 128 -0.05 5.56 5.54
N GLN A 129 0.55 6.03 4.44
CA GLN A 129 0.41 5.46 3.10
C GLN A 129 1.47 4.40 2.76
N SER A 130 2.56 4.33 3.53
CA SER A 130 3.69 3.43 3.29
C SER A 130 3.59 2.17 4.14
N LEU A 131 3.60 1.02 3.46
CA LEU A 131 3.54 -0.31 4.03
C LEU A 131 4.89 -1.03 3.87
N TYR A 132 5.40 -1.50 5.00
CA TYR A 132 6.55 -2.41 5.09
C TYR A 132 6.04 -3.76 5.56
N ASP A 133 6.21 -4.78 4.72
CA ASP A 133 5.64 -6.08 4.99
C ASP A 133 6.41 -7.16 4.23
N ASP A 134 6.02 -8.41 4.48
CA ASP A 134 6.42 -9.53 3.65
C ASP A 134 6.09 -9.26 2.17
N PRO A 135 6.78 -9.94 1.25
CA PRO A 135 6.54 -9.75 -0.16
C PRO A 135 5.07 -9.91 -0.54
N LEU A 136 4.55 -9.00 -1.36
CA LEU A 136 3.14 -8.94 -1.76
C LEU A 136 2.58 -10.31 -2.17
N HIS A 137 3.31 -11.03 -3.01
CA HIS A 137 2.93 -12.37 -3.49
C HIS A 137 2.86 -13.46 -2.40
N LYS A 138 3.35 -13.19 -1.19
CA LYS A 138 3.28 -14.07 -0.01
C LYS A 138 2.22 -13.66 1.00
N VAL A 139 1.90 -12.37 1.10
CA VAL A 139 0.97 -11.80 2.11
C VAL A 139 -0.48 -11.83 1.65
N ALA A 140 -0.70 -11.78 0.35
CA ALA A 140 -2.04 -11.65 -0.18
C ALA A 140 -2.96 -12.91 -0.18
N PRO A 141 -2.57 -14.15 0.20
CA PRO A 141 -3.56 -15.23 0.28
C PRO A 141 -4.61 -15.05 1.39
N GLU A 142 -4.47 -14.09 2.32
CA GLU A 142 -5.37 -13.96 3.47
C GLU A 142 -6.57 -13.02 3.30
N VAL A 143 -6.65 -12.22 2.24
CA VAL A 143 -7.79 -11.28 2.03
C VAL A 143 -8.88 -11.88 1.13
N THR A 144 -8.67 -13.10 0.61
CA THR A 144 -9.71 -13.81 -0.11
C THR A 144 -10.70 -14.40 0.89
N THR A 145 -11.84 -13.72 0.98
CA THR A 145 -13.10 -14.13 1.59
C THR A 145 -13.24 -15.67 1.64
N GLN A 146 -13.33 -16.25 2.83
CA GLN A 146 -13.94 -17.58 3.00
C GLN A 146 -15.38 -17.51 2.50
N ALA A 147 -15.57 -17.90 1.25
CA ALA A 147 -16.85 -18.23 0.64
C ALA A 147 -16.68 -19.58 -0.07
N ALA A 148 -16.56 -20.62 0.75
CA ALA A 148 -16.55 -22.04 0.41
C ALA A 148 -17.11 -22.75 1.67
N GLU A 149 -18.01 -23.71 1.67
CA GLU A 149 -18.64 -24.53 0.64
C GLU A 149 -19.91 -25.12 1.28
N GLY A 150 -21.05 -24.98 0.61
CA GLY A 150 -22.27 -25.70 0.93
C GLY A 150 -22.43 -26.87 -0.03
N SER A 151 -21.85 -28.00 0.35
CA SER A 151 -22.09 -29.33 -0.21
C SER A 151 -23.56 -29.57 -0.55
N THR A 152 -23.85 -30.03 -1.77
CA THR A 152 -24.54 -31.32 -1.97
C THR A 152 -24.47 -31.77 -3.43
N SER A 153 -23.86 -32.95 -3.58
CA SER A 153 -23.92 -33.89 -4.70
C SER A 153 -25.31 -34.06 -5.31
N SER A 154 -25.41 -34.04 -6.64
CA SER A 154 -26.35 -34.89 -7.39
C SER A 154 -25.90 -35.06 -8.85
N LYS A 155 -25.24 -36.19 -9.04
CA LYS A 155 -25.05 -37.01 -10.23
C LYS A 155 -26.31 -37.10 -11.10
N LEU A 156 -26.28 -36.72 -12.39
CA LEU A 156 -27.08 -37.40 -13.42
C LEU A 156 -26.55 -37.21 -14.86
N HIS A 157 -26.05 -38.34 -15.39
CA HIS A 157 -25.99 -38.84 -16.77
C HIS A 157 -26.01 -37.90 -17.99
N ILE A 158 -24.92 -37.98 -18.75
CA ILE A 158 -24.84 -37.72 -20.19
C ILE A 158 -25.51 -38.89 -20.93
N LEU A 159 -26.49 -38.60 -21.78
CA LEU A 159 -26.94 -39.50 -22.85
C LEU A 159 -27.17 -38.70 -24.15
N THR A 160 -26.79 -39.36 -25.22
CA THR A 160 -26.56 -38.97 -26.61
C THR A 160 -27.82 -38.88 -27.48
N GLY A 161 -27.95 -37.80 -28.29
CA GLY A 161 -28.59 -37.69 -29.63
C GLY A 161 -30.07 -38.10 -29.82
N PRO A 162 -30.70 -37.91 -31.02
CA PRO A 162 -30.15 -37.40 -32.28
C PRO A 162 -30.96 -36.27 -32.99
N THR A 163 -30.33 -35.75 -34.04
CA THR A 163 -30.75 -34.89 -35.18
C THR A 163 -32.25 -34.67 -35.49
N CYS A 164 -32.60 -33.43 -35.85
CA CYS A 164 -33.53 -33.12 -36.94
C CYS A 164 -33.19 -31.79 -37.62
N SER A 165 -33.14 -31.80 -38.95
CA SER A 165 -32.91 -30.66 -39.83
C SER A 165 -34.18 -29.85 -40.08
N GLY A 166 -34.02 -28.53 -40.18
CA GLY A 166 -34.84 -27.64 -41.01
C GLY A 166 -36.08 -27.03 -40.37
N ILE A 167 -36.07 -25.71 -40.20
CA ILE A 167 -37.13 -24.76 -40.61
C ILE A 167 -36.60 -23.33 -40.45
N VAL A 168 -36.96 -22.49 -41.41
CA VAL A 168 -36.54 -21.11 -41.65
C VAL A 168 -37.64 -20.14 -41.13
N MET A 169 -37.22 -18.92 -40.75
CA MET A 169 -37.99 -17.65 -40.59
C MET A 169 -38.60 -17.24 -39.23
N GLN A 170 -38.11 -16.06 -38.79
CA GLN A 170 -38.78 -14.92 -38.14
C GLN A 170 -39.42 -15.04 -36.75
N GLY A 171 -39.07 -14.10 -35.85
CA GLY A 171 -39.88 -13.81 -34.66
C GLY A 171 -39.19 -13.04 -33.55
N SER A 172 -39.07 -11.73 -33.71
CA SER A 172 -38.59 -10.73 -32.74
C SER A 172 -39.48 -10.62 -31.47
N ALA A 173 -39.47 -11.60 -30.57
CA ALA A 173 -40.23 -11.52 -29.31
C ALA A 173 -39.63 -12.31 -28.12
N ALA A 174 -38.30 -12.48 -28.06
CA ALA A 174 -37.63 -13.21 -26.97
C ALA A 174 -36.42 -12.47 -26.38
N LEU A 175 -36.30 -11.16 -26.60
CA LEU A 175 -35.20 -10.33 -26.10
C LEU A 175 -35.64 -9.29 -25.04
N ASP A 176 -36.94 -9.00 -24.90
CA ASP A 176 -37.40 -8.00 -23.92
C ASP A 176 -37.75 -8.57 -22.53
N ALA A 177 -37.93 -9.89 -22.38
CA ALA A 177 -38.29 -10.49 -21.08
C ALA A 177 -37.07 -10.82 -20.18
N ALA A 178 -35.85 -10.90 -20.74
CA ALA A 178 -34.62 -11.19 -20.00
C ALA A 178 -33.95 -9.94 -19.38
N ALA A 179 -34.34 -8.74 -19.82
CA ALA A 179 -33.80 -7.46 -19.33
C ALA A 179 -34.51 -6.94 -18.06
N GLU A 180 -35.77 -7.32 -17.83
CA GLU A 180 -36.57 -6.82 -16.70
C GLU A 180 -36.25 -7.57 -15.38
N GLN A 181 -35.92 -8.87 -15.45
CA GLN A 181 -35.56 -9.65 -14.25
C GLN A 181 -34.14 -9.36 -13.73
N THR A 182 -33.21 -8.94 -14.57
CA THR A 182 -31.83 -8.59 -14.16
C THR A 182 -31.77 -7.25 -13.43
N LYS A 183 -32.66 -6.31 -13.75
CA LYS A 183 -32.74 -4.99 -13.08
C LYS A 183 -33.26 -5.08 -11.63
N LYS A 184 -34.17 -6.03 -11.37
CA LYS A 184 -34.78 -6.21 -10.03
C LYS A 184 -33.85 -6.91 -9.03
N VAL A 185 -32.98 -7.80 -9.50
CA VAL A 185 -31.96 -8.49 -8.66
C VAL A 185 -30.77 -7.58 -8.35
N ALA A 186 -30.36 -6.74 -9.30
CA ALA A 186 -29.30 -5.74 -9.08
C ALA A 186 -29.70 -4.71 -8.01
N ALA A 187 -30.93 -4.16 -8.08
CA ALA A 187 -31.42 -3.18 -7.11
C ALA A 187 -31.55 -3.73 -5.67
N SER A 188 -31.94 -5.01 -5.54
CA SER A 188 -32.05 -5.68 -4.22
C SER A 188 -30.69 -5.97 -3.59
N THR A 189 -29.66 -6.22 -4.41
CA THR A 189 -28.31 -6.57 -3.94
C THR A 189 -27.51 -5.33 -3.54
N THR A 190 -27.64 -4.22 -4.28
CA THR A 190 -26.98 -2.95 -3.94
C THR A 190 -27.50 -2.36 -2.62
N SER A 191 -28.79 -2.49 -2.32
CA SER A 191 -29.38 -2.00 -1.06
C SER A 191 -28.87 -2.79 0.17
N LYS A 192 -28.68 -4.11 0.05
CA LYS A 192 -28.15 -4.94 1.14
C LYS A 192 -26.67 -4.67 1.40
N ILE A 193 -25.85 -4.51 0.36
CA ILE A 193 -24.42 -4.19 0.50
C ILE A 193 -24.23 -2.77 1.07
N ALA A 194 -25.04 -1.80 0.65
CA ALA A 194 -25.02 -0.44 1.19
C ALA A 194 -25.40 -0.44 2.69
N SER A 195 -26.46 -1.16 3.09
CA SER A 195 -26.85 -1.25 4.50
C SER A 195 -25.78 -1.89 5.39
N ALA A 196 -25.10 -2.92 4.88
CA ALA A 196 -24.02 -3.59 5.61
C ALA A 196 -22.76 -2.70 5.75
N ALA A 197 -22.42 -1.93 4.71
CA ALA A 197 -21.32 -0.97 4.75
C ALA A 197 -21.57 0.18 5.74
N THR A 198 -22.81 0.68 5.80
CA THR A 198 -23.20 1.72 6.78
C THR A 198 -23.16 1.18 8.21
N THR A 199 -23.64 -0.04 8.47
CA THR A 199 -23.57 -0.66 9.81
C THR A 199 -22.13 -0.91 10.27
N VAL A 200 -21.21 -1.24 9.36
CA VAL A 200 -19.78 -1.42 9.69
C VAL A 200 -19.12 -0.07 9.99
N ALA A 201 -19.42 0.97 9.22
CA ALA A 201 -18.92 2.32 9.47
C ALA A 201 -19.43 2.89 10.80
N GLU A 202 -20.71 2.66 11.13
CA GLU A 202 -21.32 3.13 12.38
C GLU A 202 -20.75 2.40 13.60
N LYS A 203 -20.55 1.07 13.50
CA LYS A 203 -19.87 0.28 14.55
C LYS A 203 -18.42 0.71 14.77
N LEU A 204 -17.70 1.11 13.72
CA LEU A 204 -16.34 1.64 13.83
C LEU A 204 -16.31 3.02 14.50
N SER A 205 -17.30 3.89 14.23
CA SER A 205 -17.45 5.19 14.90
C SER A 205 -17.76 5.03 16.38
N THR A 206 -18.68 4.14 16.75
CA THR A 206 -19.01 3.88 18.17
C THR A 206 -17.85 3.25 18.92
N ALA A 207 -17.01 2.45 18.24
CA ALA A 207 -15.80 1.90 18.83
C ALA A 207 -14.74 3.00 19.06
N ALA A 208 -14.57 3.95 18.13
CA ALA A 208 -13.66 5.07 18.29
C ALA A 208 -14.05 5.99 19.47
N GLU A 209 -15.34 6.27 19.64
CA GLU A 209 -15.84 7.12 20.74
C GLU A 209 -15.71 6.45 22.13
N LYS A 210 -15.90 5.13 22.20
CA LYS A 210 -15.64 4.34 23.42
C LYS A 210 -14.16 4.31 23.79
N VAL A 211 -13.27 4.34 22.80
CA VAL A 211 -11.82 4.41 23.03
C VAL A 211 -11.42 5.78 23.57
N SER A 212 -12.02 6.88 23.08
CA SER A 212 -11.76 8.22 23.63
C SER A 212 -12.28 8.40 25.07
N ALA A 213 -13.43 7.81 25.41
CA ALA A 213 -13.97 7.88 26.77
C ALA A 213 -13.10 7.10 27.78
N ALA A 214 -12.55 5.95 27.38
CA ALA A 214 -11.66 5.15 28.22
C ALA A 214 -10.28 5.80 28.44
N VAL A 215 -9.86 6.71 27.55
CA VAL A 215 -8.60 7.47 27.69
C VAL A 215 -8.74 8.60 28.70
N GLU A 216 -9.88 9.28 28.76
CA GLU A 216 -10.14 10.36 29.74
C GLU A 216 -10.22 9.84 31.19
N GLU A 217 -10.80 8.65 31.41
CA GLU A 217 -10.90 8.02 32.74
C GLU A 217 -9.55 7.60 33.33
N ALA A 218 -8.52 7.41 32.48
CA ALA A 218 -7.15 7.08 32.90
C ALA A 218 -6.29 8.31 33.23
N THR A 219 -6.81 9.54 33.09
CA THR A 219 -6.09 10.81 33.29
C THR A 219 -6.57 11.65 34.48
N SER A 220 -7.29 11.04 35.43
CA SER A 220 -7.62 11.73 36.69
C SER A 220 -6.37 11.85 37.59
N PRO A 221 -5.97 13.06 38.03
CA PRO A 221 -4.67 13.26 38.70
C PRO A 221 -4.67 12.77 40.15
N LEU A 222 -3.65 11.98 40.49
CA LEU A 222 -3.32 11.63 41.87
C LEU A 222 -2.87 12.89 42.65
N SER A 223 -3.47 13.08 43.83
CA SER A 223 -3.17 14.13 44.80
C SER A 223 -1.70 14.14 45.27
N PRO A 224 -1.09 15.31 45.58
CA PRO A 224 0.33 15.40 45.91
C PRO A 224 0.67 14.94 47.35
N ALA A 225 1.68 14.09 47.47
CA ALA A 225 2.30 13.70 48.75
C ALA A 225 3.38 14.73 49.19
N PRO A 226 3.69 14.82 50.50
CA PRO A 226 4.23 16.03 51.11
C PRO A 226 5.75 16.23 50.95
N ALA A 227 6.14 17.50 51.04
CA ALA A 227 7.50 18.00 50.93
C ALA A 227 8.44 17.42 52.01
N VAL A 228 9.60 16.96 51.56
CA VAL A 228 10.77 16.69 52.41
C VAL A 228 11.92 17.60 51.98
N ASN A 229 12.20 18.58 52.84
CA ASN A 229 13.46 19.33 52.85
C ASN A 229 14.59 18.41 53.32
N ASN A 230 15.75 18.45 52.64
CA ASN A 230 17.02 18.76 53.31
C ASN A 230 18.25 18.81 52.38
N VAL A 231 19.01 19.90 52.57
CA VAL A 231 20.47 19.99 52.76
C VAL A 231 21.42 19.66 51.59
N VAL A 232 21.89 20.74 50.98
CA VAL A 232 23.26 21.08 50.53
C VAL A 232 24.37 20.04 50.77
N ALA A 233 25.04 19.64 49.68
CA ALA A 233 26.49 19.44 49.64
C ALA A 233 27.01 19.67 48.21
N GLY A 234 28.01 20.54 48.09
CA GLY A 234 28.48 21.08 46.81
C GLY A 234 29.22 20.09 45.91
N VAL A 235 28.97 20.19 44.61
CA VAL A 235 29.86 19.68 43.57
C VAL A 235 30.07 20.78 42.52
N LYS A 236 31.35 21.06 42.28
CA LYS A 236 31.92 22.13 41.46
C LYS A 236 31.62 21.86 39.98
N ARG A 237 30.98 22.82 39.29
CA ARG A 237 30.74 22.75 37.84
C ARG A 237 32.07 22.92 37.06
N PRO A 238 32.39 22.08 36.06
CA PRO A 238 33.51 22.33 35.17
C PRO A 238 33.20 23.47 34.18
N ARG A 239 34.23 24.27 33.90
CA ARG A 239 34.21 25.45 33.03
C ARG A 239 34.08 25.02 31.56
N PRO A 240 33.29 25.72 30.71
CA PRO A 240 33.23 25.41 29.29
C PRO A 240 34.52 25.84 28.57
N SER A 241 35.03 24.94 27.71
CA SER A 241 36.17 25.16 26.82
C SER A 241 35.83 26.15 25.69
N PRO A 242 36.75 27.02 25.25
CA PRO A 242 36.50 27.97 24.17
C PRO A 242 36.50 27.30 22.77
N SER A 243 35.56 27.74 21.91
CA SER A 243 35.48 27.41 20.48
C SER A 243 36.75 27.82 19.71
N PRO A 244 37.17 27.04 18.69
CA PRO A 244 38.28 27.42 17.84
C PRO A 244 37.87 28.47 16.78
N GLU A 245 38.64 29.56 16.75
CA GLU A 245 38.61 30.64 15.77
C GLU A 245 39.25 30.21 14.42
N PRO A 246 38.74 30.64 13.26
CA PRO A 246 39.22 30.18 11.95
C PRO A 246 40.55 30.82 11.54
N GLN A 247 41.51 29.99 11.14
CA GLN A 247 42.81 30.42 10.59
C GLN A 247 42.70 30.75 9.08
N PRO A 248 43.42 31.78 8.58
CA PRO A 248 43.34 32.23 7.20
C PRO A 248 44.08 31.32 6.19
N ALA A 249 43.58 31.36 4.95
CA ALA A 249 44.01 30.56 3.81
C ALA A 249 45.51 30.69 3.48
N LYS A 250 46.15 29.54 3.22
CA LYS A 250 47.53 29.46 2.73
C LYS A 250 47.58 29.74 1.23
N SER A 251 48.47 30.66 0.84
CA SER A 251 48.81 31.01 -0.53
C SER A 251 49.27 29.80 -1.35
N VAL A 252 48.64 29.63 -2.52
CA VAL A 252 49.05 28.71 -3.58
C VAL A 252 50.31 29.24 -4.25
N LYS A 253 51.36 28.42 -4.31
CA LYS A 253 52.60 28.69 -5.05
C LYS A 253 52.48 28.06 -6.43
N LEU A 254 52.56 28.90 -7.45
CA LEU A 254 52.59 28.59 -8.88
C LEU A 254 53.80 27.68 -9.19
N ALA A 255 53.58 26.59 -9.94
CA ALA A 255 54.62 25.82 -10.60
C ALA A 255 54.56 26.11 -12.12
N PRO A 256 55.71 26.20 -12.82
CA PRO A 256 55.75 26.62 -14.22
C PRO A 256 55.45 25.49 -15.21
N ASP A 257 54.94 25.93 -16.36
CA ASP A 257 54.81 25.24 -17.64
C ASP A 257 55.96 24.27 -17.95
N ASN A 258 55.62 23.11 -18.50
CA ASN A 258 56.55 22.37 -19.32
C ASN A 258 55.85 21.83 -20.57
N THR A 259 56.11 22.54 -21.67
CA THR A 259 55.86 22.14 -23.06
C THR A 259 57.03 21.29 -23.52
N ALA A 260 56.76 20.06 -23.94
CA ALA A 260 57.54 19.30 -24.93
C ALA A 260 56.67 18.17 -25.48
#